data_AF-A0A0R1YJN5-F1
#
_entry.id   AF-A0A0R1YJN5-F1
#
_cell.length_a   1.000
_cell.length_b   1.000
_cell.length_c   1.000
_cell.angle_alpha   90.00
_cell.angle_beta   90.00
_cell.angle_gamma   90.00
#
_symmetry.space_group_name_H-M   'P 1'
#
loop_
_entity.id
_entity.type
_entity.pdbx_description
1 polymer ?
#
loop_
_entity_poly.entity_id
_entity_poly.type
_entity_poly.pdbx_seq_one_letter_code
_entity_poly.pdbx_strand_id
1 'polypeptide(L)'
;MAKQDDETDWKAALASKEKFNEFITNYFKDHQELTGSYDIPSYYEHYTVHLDSRKGIVITLITGMNQAGDNMTTALPFKRTETMSIEDFRNLILHKKFADQNMSLADVFQTVAGVPDSGKSED
;
A
#
# COMPACT_ATOMS: atom_id res chain seq x y z
N MET A 1 25.73 -23.97 4.52
CA MET A 1 25.69 -22.55 4.12
C MET A 1 24.23 -22.20 3.94
N ALA A 2 23.69 -21.33 4.79
CA ALA A 2 22.27 -21.03 4.88
C ALA A 2 21.80 -20.33 3.60
N LYS A 3 20.76 -20.85 2.95
CA LYS A 3 19.99 -20.11 1.95
C LYS A 3 19.02 -19.22 2.73
N GLN A 4 19.35 -17.94 2.84
CA GLN A 4 18.42 -16.91 3.28
C GLN A 4 17.51 -16.59 2.09
N ASP A 5 16.51 -17.43 1.86
CA ASP A 5 15.38 -17.16 0.96
C ASP A 5 14.14 -16.91 1.83
N ASP A 6 14.24 -15.97 2.76
CA ASP A 6 13.08 -15.34 3.42
C ASP A 6 12.77 -14.02 2.69
N GLU A 7 12.77 -14.13 1.35
CA GLU A 7 12.27 -13.09 0.46
C GLU A 7 10.80 -12.92 0.82
N THR A 8 10.51 -11.75 1.36
CA THR A 8 9.33 -11.45 2.15
C THR A 8 8.15 -11.27 1.19
N ASP A 9 7.61 -12.38 0.70
CA ASP A 9 6.60 -12.37 -0.36
C ASP A 9 5.26 -11.84 0.18
N TRP A 10 5.09 -10.53 0.09
CA TRP A 10 3.90 -9.77 0.48
C TRP A 10 2.63 -10.37 -0.13
N LYS A 11 2.67 -10.75 -1.41
CA LYS A 11 1.53 -11.33 -2.14
C LYS A 11 1.18 -12.72 -1.58
N ALA A 12 2.18 -13.54 -1.24
CA ALA A 12 1.96 -14.82 -0.58
C ALA A 12 1.44 -14.66 0.85
N ALA A 13 1.89 -13.62 1.58
CA ALA A 13 1.40 -13.31 2.91
C ALA A 13 -0.10 -12.94 2.87
N LEU A 14 -0.55 -12.18 1.86
CA LEU A 14 -1.96 -11.84 1.65
C LEU A 14 -2.88 -13.06 1.50
N ALA A 15 -2.36 -14.24 1.12
CA ALA A 15 -3.17 -15.45 0.98
C ALA A 15 -3.66 -16.02 2.33
N SER A 16 -2.98 -15.70 3.45
CA SER A 16 -3.35 -16.21 4.78
C SER A 16 -3.45 -15.09 5.82
N LYS A 17 -4.49 -15.13 6.65
CA LYS A 17 -4.66 -14.18 7.76
C LYS A 17 -3.47 -14.20 8.72
N GLU A 18 -2.99 -15.40 9.06
CA GLU A 18 -1.89 -15.58 10.02
C GLU A 18 -0.56 -15.08 9.43
N LYS A 19 -0.25 -15.48 8.19
CA LYS A 19 0.98 -15.04 7.51
C LYS A 19 1.00 -13.54 7.28
N PHE A 20 -0.13 -12.95 6.88
CA PHE A 20 -0.22 -11.50 6.70
C PHE A 20 -0.03 -10.75 8.03
N ASN A 21 -0.63 -11.25 9.12
CA ASN A 21 -0.49 -10.64 10.43
C ASN A 21 0.97 -10.68 10.92
N GLU A 22 1.63 -11.83 10.79
CA GLU A 22 3.05 -11.96 11.13
C GLU A 22 3.91 -11.05 10.27
N PHE A 23 3.70 -11.05 8.95
CA PHE A 23 4.40 -10.18 8.01
C PHE A 23 4.26 -8.71 8.40
N ILE A 24 3.02 -8.21 8.53
CA ILE A 24 2.77 -6.78 8.72
C ILE A 24 3.26 -6.30 10.08
N THR A 25 3.11 -7.15 11.11
CA THR A 25 3.60 -6.84 12.45
C THR A 25 5.13 -6.82 12.47
N ASN A 26 5.79 -7.74 11.77
CA ASN A 26 7.25 -7.74 11.64
C ASN A 26 7.75 -6.54 10.84
N TYR A 27 7.12 -6.24 9.70
CA TYR A 27 7.44 -5.05 8.90
C TYR A 27 7.43 -3.78 9.76
N PHE A 28 6.39 -3.58 10.58
CA PHE A 28 6.25 -2.40 11.44
C PHE A 28 7.15 -2.38 12.68
N LYS A 29 7.92 -3.44 12.95
CA LYS A 29 8.99 -3.39 13.97
C LYS A 29 10.19 -2.60 13.45
N ASP A 30 10.51 -2.78 12.17
CA ASP A 30 11.68 -2.19 11.52
C ASP A 30 11.33 -0.91 10.75
N HIS A 31 10.06 -0.74 10.37
CA HIS A 31 9.56 0.39 9.59
C HIS A 31 8.46 1.12 10.37
N GLN A 32 8.52 2.44 10.45
CA GLN A 32 7.48 3.22 11.13
C GLN A 32 6.19 3.31 10.31
N GLU A 33 6.31 3.28 8.98
CA GLU A 33 5.19 3.42 8.06
C GLU A 33 5.38 2.56 6.80
N LEU A 34 4.25 2.16 6.22
CA LEU A 34 4.14 1.57 4.90
C LEU A 34 3.44 2.61 4.02
N THR A 35 4.18 3.19 3.09
CA THR A 35 3.63 4.15 2.14
C THR A 35 3.27 3.48 0.83
N GLY A 36 2.40 4.11 0.05
CA GLY A 36 2.02 3.63 -1.26
C GLY A 36 1.50 4.79 -2.08
N SER A 37 2.06 5.04 -3.25
CA SER A 37 1.61 6.15 -4.11
C SER A 37 1.15 5.64 -5.45
N TYR A 38 0.02 6.15 -5.90
CA TYR A 38 -0.50 5.99 -7.24
C TYR A 38 -0.61 7.37 -7.87
N ASP A 39 0.07 7.61 -8.97
CA ASP A 39 0.17 8.93 -9.60
C ASP A 39 -0.01 8.80 -11.12
N ILE A 40 -1.00 9.49 -11.66
CA ILE A 40 -1.24 9.60 -13.10
C ILE A 40 -1.42 11.08 -13.49
N PRO A 41 -1.26 11.45 -14.78
CA PRO A 41 -1.28 12.86 -15.20
C PRO A 41 -2.52 13.66 -14.80
N SER A 42 -3.65 13.01 -14.49
CA SER A 42 -4.91 13.66 -14.07
C SER A 42 -5.16 13.65 -12.56
N TYR A 43 -4.63 12.69 -11.79
CA TYR A 43 -4.87 12.59 -10.34
C TYR A 43 -3.78 11.76 -9.63
N TYR A 44 -3.67 11.95 -8.32
CA TYR A 44 -2.83 11.11 -7.46
C TYR A 44 -3.57 10.66 -6.19
N GLU A 45 -3.13 9.52 -5.66
CA GLU A 45 -3.51 8.93 -4.39
C GLU A 45 -2.25 8.54 -3.61
N HIS A 46 -2.07 9.10 -2.42
CA HIS A 46 -0.98 8.76 -1.50
C HIS A 46 -1.54 8.10 -0.25
N TYR A 47 -1.09 6.88 0.01
CA TYR A 47 -1.43 6.07 1.16
C TYR A 47 -0.26 6.04 2.13
N THR A 48 -0.55 6.27 3.41
CA THR A 48 0.38 6.07 4.52
C THR A 48 -0.30 5.17 5.53
N VAL A 49 0.35 4.06 5.87
CA VAL A 49 -0.16 3.07 6.82
C VAL A 49 0.83 2.95 7.97
N HIS A 50 0.32 2.94 9.21
CA HIS A 50 1.14 2.60 10.38
C HIS A 50 0.35 1.70 11.33
N LEU A 51 1.08 0.93 12.13
CA LEU A 51 0.50 0.11 13.19
C LEU A 51 0.49 0.90 14.50
N ASP A 52 -0.71 1.18 15.00
CA ASP A 52 -0.94 1.75 16.32
C ASP A 52 -1.29 0.63 17.32
N SER A 53 -0.53 0.52 18.41
CA SER A 53 -0.69 -0.55 19.38
C SER A 53 -2.03 -0.55 20.13
N ARG A 54 -2.80 0.55 20.06
CA ARG A 54 -4.11 0.72 20.70
C ARG A 54 -5.26 0.62 19.71
N LYS A 55 -5.05 1.00 18.44
CA LYS A 55 -6.10 1.14 17.42
C LYS A 55 -6.00 0.13 16.28
N GLY A 56 -4.90 -0.61 16.17
CA GLY A 56 -4.65 -1.50 15.03
C GLY A 56 -4.01 -0.75 13.86
N ILE A 57 -4.46 -1.02 12.64
CA ILE A 57 -3.92 -0.36 11.44
C ILE A 57 -4.58 1.00 11.27
N VAL A 58 -3.76 2.04 11.11
CA VAL A 58 -4.20 3.38 10.77
C VAL A 58 -3.76 3.67 9.34
N ILE A 59 -4.72 3.91 8.44
CA ILE A 59 -4.46 4.27 7.05
C ILE A 59 -4.86 5.71 6.82
N THR A 60 -3.97 6.46 6.18
CA THR A 60 -4.20 7.83 5.72
C THR A 60 -4.13 7.84 4.21
N LEU A 61 -5.20 8.30 3.57
CA LEU A 61 -5.29 8.53 2.14
C LEU A 61 -5.33 10.04 1.88
N ILE A 62 -4.43 10.50 1.02
CA ILE A 62 -4.43 11.86 0.49
C ILE A 62 -4.68 11.75 -1.01
N THR A 63 -5.76 12.36 -1.50
CA THR A 63 -6.08 12.40 -2.92
C THR A 63 -6.05 13.82 -3.46
N GLY A 64 -5.60 13.99 -4.70
CA GLY A 64 -5.56 15.29 -5.36
C GLY A 64 -5.60 15.15 -6.87
N MET A 65 -5.86 16.27 -7.56
CA MET A 65 -5.86 16.33 -9.02
C MET A 65 -4.54 16.92 -9.51
N ASN A 66 -3.90 16.26 -10.47
CA ASN A 66 -2.74 16.79 -11.17
C ASN A 66 -3.27 17.71 -12.28
N GLN A 67 -3.19 19.03 -12.08
CA GLN A 67 -3.68 19.98 -13.07
C GLN A 67 -2.60 20.23 -14.12
N ALA A 68 -2.91 19.92 -15.38
CA ALA A 68 -2.17 20.44 -16.53
C ALA A 68 -2.92 21.67 -17.08
N GLY A 69 -2.56 22.88 -16.63
CA GLY A 69 -3.06 24.13 -17.22
C GLY A 69 -3.02 25.37 -16.33
N ASP A 70 -2.78 26.53 -16.95
CA ASP A 70 -2.45 27.85 -16.35
C ASP A 70 -3.59 28.54 -15.57
N ASN A 71 -4.80 27.95 -15.48
CA ASN A 71 -5.96 28.70 -14.98
C ASN A 71 -7.06 27.82 -14.36
N MET A 72 -6.77 27.20 -13.21
CA MET A 72 -7.83 26.61 -12.38
C MET A 72 -7.54 26.81 -10.89
N THR A 73 -8.60 27.12 -10.15
CA THR A 73 -8.63 27.09 -8.70
C THR A 73 -8.34 25.67 -8.23
N THR A 74 -7.14 25.43 -7.71
CA THR A 74 -6.72 24.10 -7.23
C THR A 74 -7.67 23.67 -6.11
N ALA A 75 -8.47 22.63 -6.35
CA ALA A 75 -9.18 21.98 -5.25
C ALA A 75 -8.12 21.46 -4.27
N LEU A 76 -8.22 21.86 -3.00
CA LEU A 76 -7.28 21.40 -1.98
C LEU A 76 -7.30 19.87 -1.90
N PRO A 77 -6.13 19.23 -1.70
CA PRO A 77 -6.06 17.79 -1.58
C PRO A 77 -6.95 17.31 -0.44
N PHE A 78 -7.68 16.24 -0.69
CA PHE A 78 -8.57 15.64 0.29
C PHE A 78 -7.80 14.61 1.11
N LYS A 79 -7.78 14.79 2.43
CA LYS A 79 -7.18 13.86 3.38
C LYS A 79 -8.25 13.10 4.15
N ARG A 80 -8.16 11.78 4.14
CA ARG A 80 -8.98 10.88 4.96
C ARG A 80 -8.08 9.99 5.79
N THR A 81 -8.41 9.82 7.07
CA THR A 81 -7.75 8.85 7.94
C THR A 81 -8.79 7.89 8.50
N GLU A 82 -8.48 6.59 8.41
CA GLU A 82 -9.34 5.50 8.86
C GLU A 82 -8.54 4.55 9.74
N THR A 83 -9.21 3.93 10.72
CA THR A 83 -8.61 2.93 11.60
C THR A 83 -9.34 1.61 11.43
N MET A 84 -8.60 0.52 11.28
CA MET A 84 -9.17 -0.79 10.99
C MET A 84 -8.31 -1.92 11.56
N SER A 85 -8.86 -3.12 11.62
CA SER A 85 -8.11 -4.30 12.07
C SER A 85 -7.08 -4.71 11.01
N ILE A 86 -6.06 -5.49 11.41
CA ILE A 86 -5.09 -6.07 10.45
C ILE A 86 -5.81 -6.93 9.38
N GLU A 87 -6.87 -7.64 9.76
CA GLU A 87 -7.67 -8.42 8.82
C GLU A 87 -8.47 -7.54 7.86
N ASP A 88 -9.08 -6.46 8.35
CA ASP A 88 -9.80 -5.50 7.49
C ASP A 88 -8.84 -4.84 6.50
N PHE A 89 -7.62 -4.52 6.95
CA PHE A 89 -6.57 -4.00 6.09
C PHE A 89 -6.15 -5.01 5.01
N ARG A 90 -5.99 -6.30 5.37
CA ARG A 90 -5.76 -7.38 4.40
C ARG A 90 -6.86 -7.44 3.35
N ASN A 91 -8.12 -7.40 3.78
CA ASN A 91 -9.27 -7.41 2.87
C ASN A 91 -9.30 -6.16 1.98
N LEU A 92 -8.99 -4.99 2.53
CA LEU A 92 -8.86 -3.76 1.75
C LEU A 92 -7.82 -3.91 0.64
N ILE A 93 -6.63 -4.44 0.96
CA ILE A 93 -5.56 -4.66 -0.02
C ILE A 93 -6.00 -5.65 -1.11
N LEU A 94 -6.67 -6.74 -0.74
CA LEU A 94 -7.14 -7.76 -1.69
C LEU A 94 -8.25 -7.26 -2.64
N HIS A 95 -9.08 -6.32 -2.20
CA HIS A 95 -10.26 -5.90 -2.94
C HIS A 95 -10.16 -4.49 -3.55
N LYS A 96 -9.24 -3.63 -3.09
CA LYS A 96 -9.07 -2.27 -3.60
C LYS A 96 -8.36 -2.28 -4.95
N LYS A 97 -9.12 -1.94 -5.99
CA LYS A 97 -8.61 -1.62 -7.32
C LYS A 97 -8.58 -0.11 -7.53
N PHE A 98 -7.61 0.37 -8.30
CA PHE A 98 -7.58 1.75 -8.74
C PHE A 98 -8.43 1.96 -9.99
N ALA A 99 -8.64 3.22 -10.37
CA ALA A 99 -9.42 3.55 -11.57
C ALA A 99 -8.79 2.95 -12.82
N ASP A 100 -7.46 2.86 -12.85
CA ASP A 100 -6.73 2.01 -13.79
C ASP A 100 -6.84 0.56 -13.32
N GLN A 101 -7.57 -0.26 -14.09
CA GLN A 101 -7.84 -1.66 -13.75
C GLN A 101 -6.57 -2.53 -13.68
N ASN A 102 -5.41 -1.99 -14.06
CA ASN A 102 -4.13 -2.69 -14.05
C ASN A 102 -3.34 -2.52 -12.75
N MET A 103 -3.72 -1.60 -11.84
CA MET A 103 -3.05 -1.44 -10.54
C MET A 103 -4.00 -1.69 -9.37
N SER A 104 -3.51 -2.46 -8.39
CA SER A 104 -4.18 -2.67 -7.11
C SER A 104 -3.41 -2.02 -5.96
N LEU A 105 -4.08 -1.84 -4.81
CA LEU A 105 -3.40 -1.36 -3.60
C LEU A 105 -2.25 -2.30 -3.18
N ALA A 106 -2.36 -3.59 -3.48
CA ALA A 106 -1.30 -4.56 -3.22
C ALA A 106 -0.02 -4.25 -4.01
N ASP A 107 -0.14 -3.87 -5.29
CA ASP A 107 1.00 -3.57 -6.17
C ASP A 107 1.71 -2.27 -5.74
N VAL A 108 0.92 -1.29 -5.32
CA VAL A 108 1.43 -0.01 -4.81
C VAL A 108 2.21 -0.21 -3.51
N PHE A 109 1.75 -1.09 -2.61
CA PHE A 109 2.50 -1.40 -1.38
C PHE A 109 3.69 -2.34 -1.61
N GLN A 110 3.61 -3.27 -2.55
CA GLN A 110 4.71 -4.16 -2.89
C GLN A 110 5.95 -3.38 -3.35
N THR A 111 5.73 -2.35 -4.18
CA THR A 111 6.79 -1.47 -4.67
C THR A 111 7.55 -0.79 -3.52
N VAL A 112 6.85 -0.45 -2.43
CA VAL A 112 7.42 0.26 -1.28
C VAL A 112 7.97 -0.68 -0.21
N ALA A 113 7.36 -1.86 -0.02
CA ALA A 113 7.83 -2.88 0.90
C ALA A 113 9.19 -3.49 0.47
N GLY A 114 9.79 -3.02 -0.63
CA GLY A 114 11.07 -3.48 -1.13
C GLY A 114 11.02 -4.91 -1.67
N VAL A 115 9.83 -5.42 -1.96
CA VAL A 115 9.63 -6.76 -2.52
C VAL A 115 9.66 -6.60 -4.04
N PRO A 116 10.74 -7.02 -4.74
CA PRO A 116 10.76 -6.97 -6.19
C PRO A 116 9.56 -7.74 -6.74
N ASP A 117 8.93 -7.21 -7.80
CA ASP A 117 7.88 -7.95 -8.50
C ASP A 117 8.47 -9.20 -9.14
N SER A 118 8.24 -10.35 -8.51
CA SER A 118 8.53 -11.66 -9.09
C SER A 118 7.51 -11.93 -10.21
N GLY A 119 7.57 -11.16 -11.30
CA GLY A 119 6.43 -11.07 -12.20
C GLY A 119 6.59 -10.42 -13.57
N LYS A 120 7.81 -10.29 -14.11
CA LYS A 120 8.14 -10.52 -15.53
C LYS A 120 9.61 -10.21 -15.82
N SER A 121 10.41 -11.26 -15.93
CA SER A 121 11.53 -11.25 -16.86
C SER A 121 10.91 -11.19 -18.26
N GLU A 122 11.09 -10.05 -18.93
CA GLU A 122 10.89 -9.90 -20.36
C GLU A 122 11.87 -10.86 -21.06
N ASP A 123 11.36 -11.80 -21.86
CA ASP A 123 12.12 -12.55 -22.86
C ASP A 123 11.90 -11.90 -24.23
#